data_AF-A0A5J4T8A5-F1
#
_entry.id   AF-A0A5J4T8A5-F1
#
_cell.length_a   1.000
_cell.length_b   1.000
_cell.length_c   1.000
_cell.angle_alpha   90.00
_cell.angle_beta   90.00
_cell.angle_gamma   90.00
#
_symmetry.space_group_name_H-M   'P 1'
#
loop_
_entity.id
_entity.type
_entity.pdbx_description
1 polymer ?
#
loop_
_entity_poly.entity_id
_entity_poly.type
_entity_poly.pdbx_seq_one_letter_code
_entity_poly.pdbx_strand_id
1 'polypeptide(L)'
;VCDSGSTSYKQSQCQTDKKCTSYSDQTVPTNSCTCTPSNYPSGCKCPPNSSELTGIPSSRCSCRITGDPRAGTGCPSYCVKGYLTPDCVCDSDLSSYSSSQCMKDKICIFNLSQQSKDYCPCLIKGDPRAGFVCPSYCKSKAELTIDCMCELGSSYPQATCEQDKLCIVDLIHQSTSNCPCIAVDDPRGESICNQTEQSDPDPTGPLIPDPIEEDQETEYDIGDCWYNYRSFILFFLIKKQEEID
;
A
#
# COMPACT_ATOMS: atom_id res chain seq x y z
N VAL A 1 0.54 55.08 10.11
CA VAL A 1 -0.83 55.60 10.33
C VAL A 1 -1.56 55.50 9.01
N CYS A 2 -2.79 54.96 8.99
CA CYS A 2 -3.57 54.86 7.77
C CYS A 2 -4.36 56.16 7.56
N ASP A 3 -4.11 56.83 6.45
CA ASP A 3 -4.73 58.10 6.10
C ASP A 3 -6.11 57.90 5.44
N SER A 4 -7.15 58.46 6.04
CA SER A 4 -8.54 58.42 5.54
C SER A 4 -8.75 59.26 4.27
N GLY A 5 -7.84 60.20 3.96
CA GLY A 5 -7.92 61.10 2.80
C GLY A 5 -7.19 60.60 1.56
N SER A 6 -6.48 59.47 1.62
CA SER A 6 -5.70 58.95 0.51
C SER A 6 -6.59 58.37 -0.60
N THR A 7 -6.52 58.95 -1.81
CA THR A 7 -7.24 58.48 -3.00
C THR A 7 -6.52 57.34 -3.73
N SER A 8 -5.20 57.22 -3.54
CA SER A 8 -4.35 56.19 -4.17
C SER A 8 -4.21 54.92 -3.33
N TYR A 9 -4.20 55.05 -2.01
CA TYR A 9 -4.11 53.93 -1.07
C TYR A 9 -5.28 53.99 -0.10
N LYS A 10 -6.39 53.36 -0.52
CA LYS A 10 -7.64 53.38 0.24
C LYS A 10 -7.38 52.94 1.67
N GLN A 11 -8.02 53.62 2.62
CA GLN A 11 -7.88 53.33 4.05
C GLN A 11 -8.14 51.85 4.36
N SER A 12 -9.12 51.22 3.72
CA SER A 12 -9.40 49.78 3.86
C SER A 12 -8.24 48.88 3.45
N GLN A 13 -7.53 49.24 2.37
CA GLN A 13 -6.33 48.54 1.94
C GLN A 13 -5.19 48.74 2.94
N CYS A 14 -5.00 49.98 3.43
CA CYS A 14 -4.02 50.28 4.48
C CYS A 14 -4.23 49.47 5.76
N GLN A 15 -5.46 49.39 6.24
CA GLN A 15 -5.75 48.62 7.45
C GLN A 15 -5.52 47.12 7.24
N THR A 16 -5.69 46.62 6.01
CA THR A 16 -5.42 45.22 5.66
C THR A 16 -3.92 44.91 5.65
N ASP A 17 -3.09 45.82 5.13
CA ASP A 17 -1.65 45.59 4.96
C ASP A 17 -0.82 46.04 6.19
N LYS A 18 -1.46 46.72 7.15
CA LYS A 18 -0.81 47.28 8.34
C LYS A 18 -0.05 46.18 9.13
N LYS A 19 1.27 46.26 9.16
CA LYS A 19 2.14 45.41 10.00
C LYS A 19 2.20 45.91 11.45
N CYS A 20 2.35 45.01 12.41
CA CYS A 20 2.48 45.36 13.81
C CYS A 20 3.84 45.99 14.13
N THR A 21 3.83 47.01 14.97
CA THR A 21 5.05 47.67 15.51
C THR A 21 5.18 47.50 17.03
N SER A 22 4.12 47.07 17.70
CA SER A 22 4.14 46.73 19.13
C SER A 22 5.01 45.51 19.37
N TYR A 23 5.70 45.49 20.51
CA TYR A 23 6.58 44.40 20.89
C TYR A 23 5.80 43.11 21.13
N SER A 24 6.48 41.97 20.98
CA SER A 24 5.88 40.63 21.02
C SER A 24 5.28 40.22 22.37
N ASP A 25 5.64 40.89 23.45
CA ASP A 25 5.09 40.72 24.80
C ASP A 25 3.85 41.59 25.07
N GLN A 26 3.49 42.48 24.15
CA GLN A 26 2.35 43.36 24.27
C GLN A 26 1.05 42.74 23.71
N THR A 27 -0.04 43.48 23.87
CA THR A 27 -1.36 43.15 23.33
C THR A 27 -1.83 44.28 22.42
N VAL A 28 -2.41 43.91 21.28
CA VAL A 28 -3.09 44.82 20.36
C VAL A 28 -4.55 44.39 20.20
N PRO A 29 -5.46 45.29 19.78
CA PRO A 29 -6.81 44.88 19.44
C PRO A 29 -6.78 43.77 18.38
N THR A 30 -7.68 42.79 18.50
CA THR A 30 -7.70 41.60 17.63
C THR A 30 -7.75 42.00 16.15
N ASN A 31 -6.87 41.40 15.35
CA ASN A 31 -6.73 41.63 13.90
C ASN A 31 -6.42 43.08 13.49
N SER A 32 -5.97 43.94 14.41
CA SER A 32 -5.70 45.37 14.12
C SER A 32 -4.39 45.66 13.38
N CYS A 33 -3.51 44.65 13.27
CA CYS A 33 -2.29 44.65 12.48
C CYS A 33 -1.84 43.20 12.22
N THR A 34 -1.04 42.99 11.18
CA THR A 34 -0.48 41.69 10.82
C THR A 34 0.85 41.45 11.54
N CYS A 35 1.00 40.28 12.15
CA CYS A 35 2.23 39.87 12.83
C CYS A 35 3.43 39.87 11.85
N THR A 36 4.63 40.03 12.39
CA THR A 36 5.89 39.91 11.66
C THR A 36 6.85 39.02 12.45
N PRO A 37 7.94 38.52 11.86
CA PRO A 37 8.93 37.71 12.59
C PRO A 37 9.51 38.41 13.83
N SER A 38 9.57 39.75 13.85
CA SER A 38 10.13 40.52 14.97
C SER A 38 9.07 41.09 15.92
N ASN A 39 7.83 41.27 15.46
CA ASN A 39 6.73 41.87 16.22
C ASN A 39 5.45 41.03 16.07
N TYR A 40 5.12 40.25 17.10
CA TYR A 40 3.96 39.35 17.13
C TYR A 40 3.14 39.48 18.44
N PRO A 41 2.66 40.69 18.79
CA PRO A 41 1.87 40.91 20.01
C PRO A 41 0.61 40.05 20.05
N SER A 42 0.10 39.78 21.25
CA SER A 42 -1.19 39.10 21.43
C SER A 42 -2.30 39.87 20.67
N GLY A 43 -3.09 39.17 19.86
CA GLY A 43 -4.17 39.76 19.07
C GLY A 43 -3.79 40.20 17.65
N CYS A 44 -2.52 40.09 17.22
CA CYS A 44 -2.17 40.33 15.83
C CYS A 44 -2.78 39.29 14.87
N LYS A 45 -3.07 39.71 13.64
CA LYS A 45 -3.51 38.85 12.55
C LYS A 45 -2.31 38.09 11.99
N CYS A 46 -2.45 36.79 11.76
CA CYS A 46 -1.37 36.00 11.16
C CYS A 46 -1.17 36.34 9.66
N PRO A 47 0.09 36.38 9.18
CA PRO A 47 0.38 36.55 7.76
C PRO A 47 -0.34 35.51 6.89
N PRO A 48 -0.88 35.91 5.72
CA PRO A 48 -1.50 34.99 4.77
C PRO A 48 -0.45 34.18 3.98
N ASN A 49 0.77 34.70 3.81
CA ASN A 49 1.88 33.97 3.22
C ASN A 49 2.53 33.07 4.27
N SER A 50 2.63 31.75 4.00
CA SER A 50 3.26 30.81 4.92
C SER A 50 4.72 31.16 5.20
N SER A 51 5.47 31.65 4.22
CA SER A 51 6.89 32.00 4.39
C SER A 51 7.14 33.08 5.45
N GLU A 52 6.14 33.93 5.73
CA GLU A 52 6.20 34.97 6.76
C GLU A 52 5.93 34.44 8.18
N LEU A 53 5.56 33.16 8.33
CA LEU A 53 5.36 32.55 9.64
C LEU A 53 6.67 32.15 10.33
N THR A 54 7.78 32.06 9.60
CA THR A 54 9.09 31.77 10.16
C THR A 54 9.45 32.78 11.24
N GLY A 55 9.79 32.31 12.44
CA GLY A 55 10.09 33.16 13.60
C GLY A 55 8.86 33.58 14.43
N ILE A 56 7.64 33.34 13.95
CA ILE A 56 6.41 33.57 14.70
C ILE A 56 6.01 32.26 15.40
N PRO A 57 5.89 32.22 16.74
CA PRO A 57 5.58 30.98 17.45
C PRO A 57 4.14 30.49 17.19
N SER A 58 3.93 29.17 17.29
CA SER A 58 2.63 28.52 17.07
C SER A 58 1.55 28.95 18.07
N SER A 59 1.95 29.41 19.26
CA SER A 59 1.08 30.02 20.26
C SER A 59 0.49 31.38 19.86
N ARG A 60 1.07 32.03 18.84
CA ARG A 60 0.58 33.31 18.29
C ARG A 60 -0.14 33.08 16.97
N CYS A 61 0.45 32.26 16.12
CA CYS A 61 -0.14 31.87 14.86
C CYS A 61 -0.19 30.36 14.75
N SER A 62 -1.40 29.79 14.84
CA SER A 62 -1.64 28.35 14.71
C SER A 62 -0.91 27.77 13.51
N CYS A 63 -0.46 26.52 13.65
CA CYS A 63 0.19 25.78 12.60
C CYS A 63 -0.75 25.59 11.41
N ARG A 64 -0.23 25.78 10.19
CA ARG A 64 -0.97 25.46 8.98
C ARG A 64 -0.90 23.97 8.70
N ILE A 65 -2.02 23.46 8.20
CA ILE A 65 -2.15 22.04 7.82
C ILE A 65 -1.41 21.69 6.53
N THR A 66 -0.96 22.70 5.77
CA THR A 66 -0.23 22.60 4.51
C THR A 66 0.85 23.67 4.47
N GLY A 67 2.05 23.32 4.00
CA GLY A 67 3.15 24.25 3.72
C GLY A 67 3.55 25.21 4.85
N ASP A 68 3.37 24.85 6.13
CA ASP A 68 3.87 25.65 7.24
C ASP A 68 5.40 25.50 7.32
N PRO A 69 6.19 26.57 7.21
CA PRO A 69 7.65 26.46 7.27
C PRO A 69 8.16 26.04 8.65
N ARG A 70 7.30 26.00 9.68
CA ARG A 70 7.65 25.58 11.04
C ARG A 70 7.36 24.10 11.29
N ALA A 71 6.87 23.35 10.30
CA ALA A 71 6.61 21.92 10.42
C ALA A 71 7.88 21.16 10.84
N GLY A 72 7.79 20.37 11.91
CA GLY A 72 8.91 19.63 12.49
C GLY A 72 9.79 20.40 13.50
N THR A 73 9.64 21.72 13.65
CA THR A 73 10.42 22.50 14.63
C THR A 73 9.55 23.17 15.70
N GLY A 74 8.49 23.87 15.29
CA GLY A 74 7.53 24.55 16.17
C GLY A 74 6.08 24.15 15.92
N CYS A 75 5.87 23.36 14.87
CA CYS A 75 4.62 22.74 14.47
C CYS A 75 4.82 21.23 14.27
N PRO A 76 3.77 20.41 14.38
CA PRO A 76 3.86 19.00 13.99
C PRO A 76 4.41 18.83 12.57
N SER A 77 5.16 17.77 12.34
CA SER A 77 5.63 17.41 10.99
C SER A 77 4.47 16.89 10.14
N TYR A 78 4.61 16.99 8.82
CA TYR A 78 3.67 16.34 7.91
C TYR A 78 3.91 14.84 7.85
N CYS A 79 2.81 14.09 7.75
CA CYS A 79 2.85 12.65 7.58
C CYS A 79 3.47 12.28 6.23
N VAL A 80 4.39 11.31 6.25
CA VAL A 80 4.99 10.75 5.04
C VAL A 80 4.50 9.32 4.87
N LYS A 81 3.99 9.00 3.67
CA LYS A 81 3.52 7.65 3.35
C LYS A 81 4.63 6.61 3.61
N GLY A 82 4.31 5.57 4.37
CA GLY A 82 5.27 4.53 4.79
C GLY A 82 6.12 4.88 6.01
N TYR A 83 6.11 6.13 6.47
CA TYR A 83 6.88 6.62 7.62
C TYR A 83 6.00 7.51 8.51
N LEU A 84 4.90 6.95 9.02
CA LEU A 84 3.98 7.67 9.88
C LEU A 84 4.48 7.73 11.33
N THR A 85 4.18 8.85 12.00
CA THR A 85 4.32 8.98 13.45
C THR A 85 2.94 9.30 14.06
N PRO A 86 2.71 9.00 15.35
CA PRO A 86 1.43 9.30 16.00
C PRO A 86 1.07 10.79 15.96
N ASP A 87 2.07 11.67 15.94
CA ASP A 87 1.87 13.12 16.05
C ASP A 87 1.91 13.86 14.71
N CYS A 88 2.27 13.20 13.60
CA CYS A 88 2.30 13.87 12.30
C CYS A 88 0.90 14.34 11.87
N VAL A 89 0.84 15.38 11.03
CA VAL A 89 -0.40 15.94 10.50
C VAL A 89 -0.57 15.57 9.03
N CYS A 90 -1.79 15.18 8.64
CA CYS A 90 -2.13 14.85 7.26
C CYS A 90 -2.35 16.12 6.45
N ASP A 91 -1.47 16.34 5.47
CA ASP A 91 -1.52 17.49 4.57
C ASP A 91 -2.77 17.43 3.68
N SER A 92 -3.48 18.56 3.56
CA SER A 92 -4.69 18.68 2.73
C SER A 92 -4.39 18.81 1.24
N ASP A 93 -3.19 19.27 0.87
CA ASP A 93 -2.89 19.69 -0.50
C ASP A 93 -2.03 18.67 -1.26
N LEU A 94 -1.61 17.59 -0.60
CA LEU A 94 -0.86 16.50 -1.24
C LEU A 94 -1.78 15.60 -2.07
N SER A 95 -1.65 15.65 -3.40
CA SER A 95 -2.41 14.79 -4.32
C SER A 95 -1.99 13.32 -4.27
N SER A 96 -0.69 13.04 -4.15
CA SER A 96 -0.14 11.67 -4.12
C SER A 96 -0.41 10.93 -2.80
N TYR A 97 -0.74 11.68 -1.75
CA TYR A 97 -1.06 11.14 -0.44
C TYR A 97 -2.14 11.99 0.21
N SER A 98 -3.37 11.79 -0.28
CA SER A 98 -4.52 12.57 0.17
C SER A 98 -4.68 12.52 1.68
N SER A 99 -5.21 13.61 2.25
CA SER A 99 -5.50 13.69 3.69
C SER A 99 -6.38 12.53 4.17
N SER A 100 -7.34 12.07 3.36
CA SER A 100 -8.20 10.92 3.68
C SER A 100 -7.42 9.61 3.75
N GLN A 101 -6.53 9.34 2.79
CA GLN A 101 -5.68 8.16 2.82
C GLN A 101 -4.69 8.22 3.98
N CYS A 102 -4.13 9.39 4.25
CA CYS A 102 -3.23 9.59 5.39
C CYS A 102 -3.91 9.32 6.73
N MET A 103 -5.12 9.85 6.94
CA MET A 103 -5.89 9.60 8.16
C MET A 103 -6.24 8.12 8.32
N LYS A 104 -6.62 7.46 7.22
CA LYS A 104 -6.88 6.02 7.20
C LYS A 104 -5.65 5.23 7.62
N ASP A 105 -4.50 5.49 7.00
CA ASP A 105 -3.25 4.80 7.33
C ASP A 105 -2.86 5.03 8.79
N LYS A 106 -3.00 6.27 9.28
CA LYS A 106 -2.68 6.63 10.67
C LYS A 106 -3.54 5.85 11.66
N ILE A 107 -4.83 5.73 11.40
CA ILE A 107 -5.75 4.93 12.23
C ILE A 107 -5.39 3.44 12.14
N CYS A 108 -5.14 2.91 10.95
CA CYS A 108 -4.81 1.49 10.76
C CYS A 108 -3.43 1.11 11.33
N ILE A 109 -2.54 2.07 11.57
CA ILE A 109 -1.24 1.80 12.22
C ILE A 109 -1.32 1.96 13.74
N PHE A 110 -1.90 3.06 14.24
CA PHE A 110 -1.81 3.41 15.66
C PHE A 110 -3.05 3.05 16.49
N ASN A 111 -4.18 2.77 15.85
CA ASN A 111 -5.42 2.40 16.51
C ASN A 111 -6.11 1.19 15.86
N LEU A 112 -5.29 0.25 15.35
CA LEU A 112 -5.76 -0.90 14.59
C LEU A 112 -6.79 -1.75 15.35
N SER A 113 -6.56 -2.01 16.63
CA SER A 113 -7.38 -2.91 17.45
C SER A 113 -8.83 -2.47 17.62
N GLN A 114 -9.13 -1.19 17.39
CA GLN A 114 -10.48 -0.64 17.48
C GLN A 114 -11.19 -0.54 16.11
N GLN A 115 -10.57 -1.05 15.04
CA GLN A 115 -11.10 -0.93 13.67
C GLN A 115 -11.70 -2.23 13.16
N SER A 116 -12.69 -2.10 12.27
CA SER A 116 -13.22 -3.22 11.50
C SER A 116 -12.25 -3.67 10.40
N LYS A 117 -12.45 -4.89 9.90
CA LYS A 117 -11.70 -5.42 8.75
C LYS A 117 -11.98 -4.67 7.44
N ASP A 118 -13.18 -4.10 7.29
CA ASP A 118 -13.57 -3.35 6.09
C ASP A 118 -12.87 -1.99 6.04
N TYR A 119 -12.69 -1.35 7.21
CA TYR A 119 -11.98 -0.08 7.30
C TYR A 119 -10.46 -0.31 7.24
N CYS A 120 -9.94 -1.20 8.08
CA CYS A 120 -8.52 -1.57 8.11
C CYS A 120 -8.38 -3.06 7.80
N PRO A 121 -7.89 -3.43 6.59
CA PRO A 121 -7.66 -4.81 6.21
C PRO A 121 -6.84 -5.57 7.26
N CYS A 122 -7.11 -6.87 7.37
CA CYS A 122 -6.39 -7.73 8.31
C CYS A 122 -4.91 -7.82 7.93
N LEU A 123 -4.03 -7.63 8.90
CA LEU A 123 -2.60 -7.76 8.67
C LEU A 123 -2.23 -9.23 8.45
N ILE A 124 -1.28 -9.47 7.55
CA ILE A 124 -0.73 -10.81 7.29
C ILE A 124 0.25 -11.28 8.37
N LYS A 125 0.51 -10.45 9.38
CA LYS A 125 1.40 -10.77 10.50
C LYS A 125 0.97 -10.01 11.76
N GLY A 126 0.81 -10.75 12.86
CA GLY A 126 0.58 -10.15 14.18
C GLY A 126 -0.59 -9.16 14.27
N ASP A 127 -1.68 -9.33 13.50
CA ASP A 127 -2.86 -8.50 13.64
C ASP A 127 -3.46 -8.73 15.05
N PRO A 128 -3.56 -7.69 15.90
CA PRO A 128 -4.09 -7.84 17.26
C PRO A 128 -5.56 -8.27 17.30
N ARG A 129 -6.25 -8.25 16.15
CA ARG A 129 -7.66 -8.65 16.00
C ARG A 129 -7.83 -10.06 15.43
N ALA A 130 -6.75 -10.80 15.17
CA ALA A 130 -6.80 -12.16 14.64
C ALA A 130 -7.56 -13.11 15.59
N GLY A 131 -8.44 -13.94 15.03
CA GLY A 131 -9.31 -14.87 15.76
C GLY A 131 -10.63 -14.27 16.25
N PHE A 132 -10.86 -12.96 16.09
CA PHE A 132 -12.11 -12.30 16.47
C PHE A 132 -12.71 -11.52 15.30
N VAL A 133 -12.09 -10.39 14.93
CA VAL A 133 -12.54 -9.55 13.81
C VAL A 133 -11.92 -10.04 12.50
N CYS A 134 -10.65 -10.42 12.59
CA CYS A 134 -9.89 -11.03 11.49
C CYS A 134 -9.85 -12.54 11.68
N PRO A 135 -9.73 -13.33 10.60
CA PRO A 135 -9.49 -14.75 10.75
C PRO A 135 -8.22 -15.03 11.57
N SER A 136 -8.19 -16.16 12.26
CA SER A 136 -6.99 -16.63 12.96
C SER A 136 -5.91 -17.01 11.96
N TYR A 137 -4.65 -17.01 12.39
CA TYR A 137 -3.57 -17.53 11.55
C TYR A 137 -3.55 -19.06 11.52
N CYS A 138 -3.25 -19.61 10.35
CA CYS A 138 -3.02 -21.04 10.18
C CYS A 138 -1.72 -21.43 10.89
N LYS A 139 -1.76 -22.42 11.79
CA LYS A 139 -0.60 -22.81 12.60
C LYS A 139 0.22 -23.94 12.00
N SER A 140 -0.44 -24.84 11.27
CA SER A 140 0.18 -26.01 10.64
C SER A 140 -0.75 -26.58 9.57
N LYS A 141 -0.23 -27.51 8.76
CA LYS A 141 -1.02 -28.28 7.81
C LYS A 141 -2.12 -29.12 8.48
N ALA A 142 -1.87 -29.63 9.68
CA ALA A 142 -2.83 -30.47 10.41
C ALA A 142 -4.02 -29.67 10.97
N GLU A 143 -3.82 -28.39 11.28
CA GLU A 143 -4.86 -27.47 11.77
C GLU A 143 -5.35 -26.52 10.66
N LEU A 144 -5.06 -26.83 9.40
CA LEU A 144 -5.40 -25.97 8.27
C LEU A 144 -6.91 -25.94 8.05
N THR A 145 -7.46 -24.73 7.94
CA THR A 145 -8.85 -24.50 7.58
C THR A 145 -8.93 -23.55 6.38
N ILE A 146 -10.05 -23.58 5.67
CA ILE A 146 -10.30 -22.63 4.58
C ILE A 146 -10.32 -21.18 5.08
N ASP A 147 -10.76 -20.97 6.33
CA ASP A 147 -11.00 -19.63 6.89
C ASP A 147 -9.75 -18.97 7.47
N CYS A 148 -8.75 -19.72 7.95
CA CYS A 148 -7.56 -19.14 8.59
C CYS A 148 -6.69 -18.33 7.60
N MET A 149 -5.82 -17.43 8.06
CA MET A 149 -4.90 -16.66 7.20
C MET A 149 -3.48 -17.22 7.23
N CYS A 150 -2.79 -17.22 6.09
CA CYS A 150 -1.38 -17.62 6.01
C CYS A 150 -0.48 -16.47 6.48
N GLU A 151 0.24 -16.68 7.59
CA GLU A 151 1.02 -15.64 8.26
C GLU A 151 2.44 -15.50 7.69
N LEU A 152 2.91 -14.27 7.53
CA LEU A 152 4.29 -14.00 7.12
C LEU A 152 5.29 -14.23 8.26
N GLY A 153 6.25 -15.15 8.05
CA GLY A 153 7.35 -15.41 8.98
C GLY A 153 6.99 -16.29 10.17
N SER A 154 5.91 -17.06 10.09
CA SER A 154 5.56 -18.08 11.08
C SER A 154 6.37 -19.37 10.87
N SER A 155 6.20 -20.35 11.77
CA SER A 155 6.77 -21.70 11.62
C SER A 155 6.13 -22.52 10.50
N TYR A 156 4.98 -22.06 9.97
CA TYR A 156 4.30 -22.63 8.83
C TYR A 156 4.38 -21.65 7.67
N PRO A 157 5.43 -21.73 6.83
CA PRO A 157 5.78 -20.69 5.88
C PRO A 157 4.60 -20.32 4.98
N GLN A 158 4.45 -19.02 4.72
CA GLN A 158 3.30 -18.50 3.98
C GLN A 158 3.06 -19.22 2.65
N ALA A 159 4.11 -19.43 1.84
CA ALA A 159 4.00 -20.12 0.56
C ALA A 159 3.52 -21.58 0.72
N THR A 160 4.03 -22.29 1.74
CA THR A 160 3.57 -23.66 2.06
C THR A 160 2.11 -23.66 2.51
N CYS A 161 1.73 -22.71 3.36
CA CYS A 161 0.35 -22.55 3.82
C CYS A 161 -0.63 -22.25 2.68
N GLU A 162 -0.27 -21.34 1.78
CA GLU A 162 -1.10 -20.97 0.63
C GLU A 162 -1.24 -22.15 -0.33
N GLN A 163 -0.17 -22.88 -0.57
CA GLN A 163 -0.19 -24.10 -1.38
C GLN A 163 -1.08 -25.19 -0.76
N ASP A 164 -0.87 -25.50 0.52
CA ASP A 164 -1.69 -26.49 1.22
C ASP A 164 -3.17 -26.08 1.26
N LYS A 165 -3.47 -24.77 1.28
CA LYS A 165 -4.84 -24.25 1.16
C LYS A 165 -5.46 -24.54 -0.19
N LEU A 166 -4.71 -24.40 -1.29
CA LEU A 166 -5.20 -24.75 -2.63
C LEU A 166 -5.61 -26.22 -2.70
N CYS A 167 -4.93 -27.10 -1.97
CA CYS A 167 -5.32 -28.52 -1.87
C CYS A 167 -6.67 -28.74 -1.16
N ILE A 168 -7.18 -27.76 -0.41
CA ILE A 168 -8.51 -27.81 0.21
C ILE A 168 -9.55 -27.16 -0.69
N VAL A 169 -9.25 -25.99 -1.25
CA VAL A 169 -10.27 -25.16 -1.92
C VAL A 169 -10.40 -25.41 -3.41
N ASP A 170 -9.34 -25.88 -4.05
CA ASP A 170 -9.24 -25.97 -5.51
C ASP A 170 -8.44 -27.18 -5.97
N LEU A 171 -8.70 -28.34 -5.36
CA LEU A 171 -7.94 -29.57 -5.60
C LEU A 171 -7.90 -29.96 -7.09
N ILE A 172 -8.97 -29.74 -7.85
CA ILE A 172 -9.09 -30.15 -9.26
C ILE A 172 -8.09 -29.46 -10.21
N HIS A 173 -7.58 -28.28 -9.84
CA HIS A 173 -6.57 -27.55 -10.62
C HIS A 173 -5.15 -27.72 -10.09
N GLN A 174 -4.93 -28.64 -9.15
CA GLN A 174 -3.61 -28.91 -8.57
C GLN A 174 -3.02 -30.23 -9.06
N SER A 175 -1.72 -30.22 -9.35
CA SER A 175 -0.96 -31.44 -9.68
C SER A 175 -0.79 -32.35 -8.46
N THR A 176 -0.46 -33.62 -8.71
CA THR A 176 -0.15 -34.60 -7.66
C THR A 176 1.13 -34.28 -6.89
N SER A 177 2.06 -33.54 -7.50
CA SER A 177 3.27 -33.03 -6.83
C SER A 177 2.96 -31.96 -5.78
N ASN A 178 1.96 -31.12 -6.05
CA ASN A 178 1.59 -29.99 -5.19
C ASN A 178 0.59 -30.44 -4.12
N CYS A 179 -0.38 -31.25 -4.52
CA CYS A 179 -1.42 -31.79 -3.67
C CYS A 179 -1.47 -33.31 -3.86
N PRO A 180 -1.00 -34.10 -2.88
CA PRO A 180 -1.11 -35.56 -2.93
C PRO A 180 -2.56 -36.00 -3.18
N CYS A 181 -2.72 -37.17 -3.79
CA CYS A 181 -4.04 -37.73 -4.03
C CYS A 181 -4.73 -38.12 -2.74
N ILE A 182 -6.03 -37.81 -2.64
CA ILE A 182 -6.85 -38.26 -1.52
C ILE A 182 -7.29 -39.70 -1.75
N ALA A 183 -7.32 -40.48 -0.67
CA ALA A 183 -7.54 -41.93 -0.76
C ALA A 183 -8.96 -42.33 -1.19
N VAL A 184 -9.93 -41.41 -1.09
CA VAL A 184 -11.34 -41.66 -1.37
C VAL A 184 -11.90 -40.51 -2.21
N ASP A 185 -12.54 -40.85 -3.32
CA ASP A 185 -13.25 -39.92 -4.21
C ASP A 185 -12.45 -38.67 -4.59
N ASP A 186 -11.16 -38.82 -4.94
CA ASP A 186 -10.35 -37.68 -5.41
C ASP A 186 -11.01 -37.05 -6.65
N PRO A 187 -11.39 -35.75 -6.59
CA PRO A 187 -12.14 -35.11 -7.66
C PRO A 187 -11.34 -34.95 -8.96
N ARG A 188 -10.02 -35.16 -8.94
CA ARG A 188 -9.19 -35.21 -10.16
C ARG A 188 -9.30 -36.54 -10.92
N GLY A 189 -9.84 -37.57 -10.27
CA GLY A 189 -10.05 -38.89 -10.86
C GLY A 189 -8.78 -39.74 -10.98
N GLU A 190 -9.00 -41.00 -11.38
CA GLU A 190 -7.96 -42.02 -11.41
C GLU A 190 -6.86 -41.76 -12.46
N SER A 191 -7.18 -41.10 -13.58
CA SER A 191 -6.21 -40.82 -14.65
C SER A 191 -5.05 -39.91 -14.21
N ILE A 192 -5.29 -39.08 -13.19
CA ILE A 192 -4.28 -38.20 -12.58
C ILE A 192 -3.65 -38.85 -11.34
N CYS A 193 -4.43 -39.62 -10.56
CA CYS A 193 -4.00 -40.11 -9.25
C CYS A 193 -3.42 -41.54 -9.20
N ASN A 194 -3.70 -42.39 -10.19
CA ASN A 194 -3.23 -43.78 -10.23
C ASN A 194 -2.00 -43.98 -11.15
N GLN A 195 -1.22 -42.94 -11.42
CA GLN A 195 0.06 -43.07 -12.14
C GLN A 195 1.20 -43.48 -11.21
N THR A 196 1.10 -44.61 -10.49
CA THR A 196 2.31 -45.28 -9.96
C THR A 196 2.11 -46.79 -9.87
N GLU A 197 2.76 -47.51 -10.80
CA GLU A 197 3.39 -48.85 -10.67
C GLU A 197 3.46 -49.52 -12.06
N GLN A 198 4.41 -49.09 -12.89
CA GLN A 198 4.90 -49.91 -14.00
C GLN A 198 6.42 -50.01 -13.90
N SER A 199 6.87 -50.64 -12.82
CA SER A 199 8.20 -51.21 -12.73
C SER A 199 8.09 -52.56 -12.03
N ASP A 200 7.28 -53.46 -12.61
CA ASP A 200 7.50 -54.88 -12.46
C ASP A 200 8.25 -55.36 -13.71
N PRO A 201 9.45 -55.97 -13.56
CA PRO A 201 10.14 -56.60 -14.66
C PRO A 201 9.48 -57.96 -14.94
N ASP A 202 8.71 -58.05 -16.02
CA ASP A 202 8.19 -59.35 -16.49
C ASP A 202 9.36 -60.23 -16.98
N PRO A 203 9.52 -61.46 -16.47
CA PRO A 203 10.61 -62.32 -16.85
C PRO A 203 10.27 -63.14 -18.12
N THR A 204 11.25 -63.15 -19.03
CA THR A 204 11.54 -64.20 -20.02
C THR A 204 10.78 -64.16 -21.36
N GLY A 205 11.52 -63.85 -22.43
CA GLY A 205 11.21 -64.25 -23.80
C GLY A 205 12.37 -63.93 -24.76
N PRO A 206 12.95 -64.88 -25.51
CA PRO A 206 14.30 -64.76 -26.07
C PRO A 206 14.40 -63.94 -27.36
N LEU A 207 15.61 -63.40 -27.52
CA LEU A 207 16.13 -62.63 -28.66
C LEU A 207 15.91 -63.32 -30.01
N ILE A 208 15.35 -62.57 -30.96
CA ILE A 208 15.54 -62.78 -32.40
C ILE A 208 16.13 -61.48 -32.95
N PRO A 209 17.34 -61.48 -33.54
CA PRO A 209 17.89 -60.29 -34.19
C PRO A 209 17.60 -60.25 -35.71
N ASP A 210 17.43 -59.00 -36.16
CA ASP A 210 17.68 -58.45 -37.50
C ASP A 210 16.65 -58.67 -38.64
N PRO A 211 16.56 -57.76 -39.66
CA PRO A 211 17.47 -56.65 -39.95
C PRO A 211 16.83 -55.25 -40.15
N ILE A 212 17.73 -54.29 -39.93
CA ILE A 212 17.88 -52.93 -40.46
C ILE A 212 17.17 -52.70 -41.81
N GLU A 213 16.30 -51.70 -41.87
CA GLU A 213 16.18 -50.81 -43.04
C GLU A 213 16.37 -49.36 -42.60
N GLU A 214 17.33 -48.74 -43.27
CA GLU A 214 17.80 -47.37 -43.19
C GLU A 214 16.78 -46.36 -43.75
N ASP A 215 16.72 -45.23 -43.04
CA ASP A 215 16.72 -43.84 -43.52
C ASP A 215 15.57 -43.32 -44.39
N GLN A 216 14.82 -42.34 -43.86
CA GLN A 216 14.78 -41.00 -44.46
C GLN A 216 14.67 -39.92 -43.37
N GLU A 217 15.62 -38.98 -43.40
CA GLU A 217 15.68 -37.74 -42.65
C GLU A 217 14.45 -36.85 -42.89
N THR A 218 14.06 -36.02 -41.90
CA THR A 218 13.82 -34.57 -42.09
C THR A 218 13.62 -33.86 -40.74
N GLU A 219 14.60 -33.01 -40.44
CA GLU A 219 14.48 -31.59 -40.01
C GLU A 219 13.67 -31.22 -38.75
N TYR A 220 14.42 -30.69 -37.77
CA TYR A 220 13.93 -29.93 -36.62
C TYR A 220 13.18 -28.66 -37.06
N ASP A 221 11.94 -28.46 -36.59
CA ASP A 221 11.26 -27.17 -36.68
C ASP A 221 11.15 -26.50 -35.31
N ILE A 222 12.07 -25.55 -35.06
CA ILE A 222 12.03 -24.64 -33.91
C ILE A 222 11.03 -23.52 -34.27
N GLY A 223 9.74 -23.85 -34.25
CA GLY A 223 8.68 -23.00 -34.79
C GLY A 223 7.71 -22.37 -33.78
N ASP A 224 7.54 -22.92 -32.57
CA ASP A 224 6.33 -22.62 -31.78
C ASP A 224 6.54 -22.01 -30.37
N CYS A 225 7.76 -21.56 -30.03
CA CYS A 225 7.98 -20.83 -28.77
C CYS A 225 7.93 -19.29 -28.87
N TRP A 226 7.76 -18.70 -30.06
CA TRP A 226 7.83 -17.24 -30.24
C TRP A 226 6.49 -16.51 -30.44
N TYR A 227 5.37 -17.22 -30.56
CA TYR A 227 4.08 -16.57 -30.82
C TYR A 227 3.34 -16.10 -29.55
N ASN A 228 3.61 -16.68 -28.38
CA ASN A 228 2.94 -16.26 -27.14
C ASN A 228 3.59 -15.05 -26.44
N TYR A 229 4.90 -14.82 -26.62
CA TYR A 229 5.57 -13.66 -26.00
C TYR A 229 5.34 -12.35 -26.75
N ARG A 230 5.16 -12.41 -28.09
CA ARG A 230 4.83 -11.23 -28.90
C ARG A 230 3.39 -10.74 -28.71
N SER A 231 2.45 -11.64 -28.43
CA SER A 231 1.04 -11.27 -28.20
C SER A 231 0.84 -10.55 -26.87
N PHE A 232 1.59 -10.94 -25.82
CA PHE A 232 1.55 -10.26 -24.52
C PHE A 232 2.21 -8.87 -24.54
N ILE A 233 3.30 -8.68 -25.29
CA ILE A 233 3.96 -7.36 -25.39
C ILE A 233 3.13 -6.38 -26.23
N LEU A 234 2.43 -6.83 -27.27
CA LEU A 234 1.59 -5.96 -28.10
C LEU A 234 0.35 -5.46 -27.34
N PHE A 235 -0.23 -6.27 -26.46
CA PHE A 235 -1.35 -5.85 -25.61
C PHE A 235 -0.94 -4.79 -24.56
N PHE A 236 0.28 -4.88 -24.02
CA PHE A 236 0.78 -3.89 -23.06
C PHE A 236 1.18 -2.56 -23.72
N LEU A 237 1.60 -2.57 -24.99
CA LEU A 237 1.96 -1.34 -25.71
C LEU A 237 0.73 -0.58 -26.24
N ILE A 238 -0.36 -1.28 -26.62
CA ILE A 238 -1.59 -0.62 -27.09
C ILE A 238 -2.33 0.05 -25.91
N LYS A 239 -2.38 -0.57 -24.73
CA LYS A 239 -3.02 0.05 -23.55
C LYS A 239 -2.27 1.25 -22.96
N LYS A 240 -0.99 1.44 -23.30
CA LYS A 240 -0.20 2.60 -22.83
C LYS A 240 -0.38 3.84 -23.70
N GLN A 241 -0.99 3.70 -24.89
CA GLN A 241 -1.24 4.82 -25.81
C GLN A 241 -2.62 5.47 -25.62
N GLU A 242 -3.56 4.82 -24.92
CA GLU A 242 -4.89 5.38 -24.61
C GLU A 242 -4.93 6.17 -23.27
N GLU A 243 -3.82 6.23 -22.52
CA GLU A 243 -3.69 7.09 -21.32
C GLU A 243 -2.85 8.35 -21.55
N ILE A 244 -2.48 8.64 -22.80
CA ILE A 244 -1.82 9.89 -23.20
C ILE A 244 -2.56 10.46 -24.42
N ASP A 245 -3.79 10.91 -24.19
CA ASP A 245 -4.47 12.02 -24.89
C ASP A 245 -5.56 12.61 -23.97
#